data_AF-A0A507QW75-F1
#
_entry.id   AF-A0A507QW75-F1
#
_cell.length_a   1.000
_cell.length_b   1.000
_cell.length_c   1.000
_cell.angle_alpha   90.00
_cell.angle_beta   90.00
_cell.angle_gamma   90.00
#
_symmetry.space_group_name_H-M   'P 1'
#
loop_
_entity.id
_entity.type
_entity.pdbx_description
1 polymer ?
#
loop_
_entity_poly.entity_id
_entity_poly.type
_entity_poly.pdbx_seq_one_letter_code
_entity_poly.pdbx_strand_id
1 'polypeptide(L)'
;MVWVNPLTGKKEFQGHGICVRKLYLRSSPDEKPRVVEDIGEICKFILGIQNRILRPEYIPLAPAEGDVVILDNYRLFHSAVDHLLELGSRSMHQASIGDSVGPKGPVLIDVST
;
A
#
# COMPACT_ATOMS: atom_id res chain seq x y z
N MET A 1 5.73 6.63 4.06
CA MET A 1 4.83 6.01 3.07
C MET A 1 5.49 5.79 1.71
N VAL A 2 6.50 6.57 1.32
CA VAL A 2 7.32 6.24 0.14
C VAL A 2 8.56 5.47 0.59
N TRP A 3 8.89 4.39 -0.10
CA TRP A 3 10.11 3.61 0.10
C TRP A 3 10.92 3.54 -1.20
N VAL A 4 12.19 3.18 -1.09
CA VAL A 4 13.08 2.98 -2.25
C VAL A 4 13.29 1.49 -2.44
N ASN A 5 12.88 0.98 -3.60
CA ASN A 5 13.06 -0.40 -3.96
C ASN A 5 14.56 -0.71 -4.16
N PRO A 6 15.16 -1.63 -3.37
CA PRO A 6 16.60 -1.87 -3.41
C PRO A 6 17.06 -2.53 -4.72
N LEU A 7 16.16 -3.22 -5.42
CA LEU A 7 16.47 -3.87 -6.70
C LEU A 7 16.43 -2.91 -7.88
N THR A 8 15.51 -1.93 -7.86
CA THR A 8 15.27 -1.03 -9.00
C THR A 8 15.71 0.42 -8.76
N GLY A 9 15.97 0.82 -7.52
CA GLY A 9 16.21 2.20 -7.11
C GLY A 9 14.99 3.12 -7.22
N LYS A 10 13.82 2.61 -7.62
CA LYS A 10 12.61 3.42 -7.82
C LYS A 10 11.92 3.71 -6.49
N LYS A 11 11.26 4.88 -6.44
CA LYS A 11 10.38 5.25 -5.33
C LYS A 11 9.03 4.56 -5.51
N GLU A 12 8.58 3.89 -4.48
CA GLU A 12 7.32 3.14 -4.48
C GLU A 12 6.47 3.57 -3.27
N PHE A 13 5.15 3.59 -3.46
CA PHE A 13 4.21 4.03 -2.44
C PHE A 13 3.67 2.84 -1.66
N GLN A 14 4.07 2.73 -0.40
CA GLN A 14 3.53 1.80 0.56
C GLN A 14 2.36 2.46 1.29
N GLY A 15 1.14 2.13 0.86
CA GLY A 15 -0.08 2.70 1.43
C GLY A 15 -1.22 1.70 1.48
N HIS A 16 -1.36 1.01 2.61
CA HIS A 16 -2.63 0.42 3.00
C HIS A 16 -3.34 1.42 3.92
N GLY A 17 -4.36 2.11 3.40
CA GLY A 17 -5.00 3.24 4.08
C GLY A 17 -5.64 2.89 5.44
N ILE A 18 -5.93 1.62 5.69
CA ILE A 18 -6.67 1.19 6.89
C ILE A 18 -5.88 1.33 8.19
N CYS A 19 -4.55 1.49 8.13
CA CYS A 19 -3.67 1.41 9.32
C CYS A 19 -3.03 2.76 9.72
N VAL A 20 -3.31 3.86 9.01
CA VAL A 20 -2.62 5.12 9.27
C VAL A 20 -3.32 5.90 10.38
N ARG A 21 -2.66 6.05 11.54
CA ARG A 21 -3.14 6.87 12.66
C ARG A 21 -2.49 8.25 12.77
N LYS A 22 -1.35 8.45 12.13
CA LYS A 22 -0.55 9.67 12.22
C LYS A 22 0.29 9.83 10.94
N LEU A 23 0.29 11.02 10.36
CA LEU A 23 1.13 11.37 9.21
C LEU A 23 2.18 12.39 9.61
N TYR A 24 3.39 12.21 9.07
CA TYR A 24 4.49 13.17 9.14
C TYR A 24 4.76 13.65 7.72
N LEU A 25 4.36 14.89 7.40
CA LEU A 25 4.38 15.44 6.05
C LEU A 25 5.40 16.57 5.96
N ARG A 26 6.26 16.54 4.94
CA ARG A 26 7.24 17.59 4.60
C ARG A 26 7.49 17.61 3.10
N SER A 27 7.84 18.76 2.55
CA SER A 27 8.13 18.96 1.14
C SER A 27 9.63 18.89 0.81
N SER A 28 10.49 19.06 1.81
CA SER A 28 11.95 18.91 1.68
C SER A 28 12.57 18.11 2.84
N PRO A 29 13.81 17.60 2.69
CA PRO A 29 14.53 16.91 3.77
C PRO A 29 14.74 17.77 5.03
N ASP A 30 14.98 19.06 4.83
CA ASP A 30 15.37 20.00 5.90
C ASP A 30 14.16 20.65 6.60
N GLU A 31 12.97 20.46 6.05
CA GLU A 31 11.73 20.99 6.62
C GLU A 31 11.27 20.15 7.82
N LYS A 32 10.89 20.82 8.91
CA LYS A 32 10.24 20.18 10.07
C LYS A 32 8.89 19.60 9.62
N PRO A 33 8.61 18.32 9.85
CA PRO A 33 7.38 17.71 9.38
C PRO A 33 6.16 18.31 10.08
N ARG A 34 5.13 18.61 9.28
CA ARG A 34 3.77 18.80 9.78
C ARG A 34 3.22 17.46 10.24
N VAL A 35 2.81 17.42 11.49
CA VAL A 35 2.20 16.24 12.10
C VAL A 35 0.68 16.33 11.94
N VAL A 36 0.07 15.27 11.39
CA VAL A 36 -1.38 15.17 11.21
C VAL A 36 -1.90 13.97 12.00
N GLU A 37 -2.83 14.23 12.92
CA GLU A 37 -3.48 13.21 13.75
C GLU A 37 -5.01 13.21 13.58
N ASP A 38 -5.57 14.22 12.90
CA ASP A 38 -6.99 14.24 12.55
C ASP A 38 -7.30 13.16 11.52
N ILE A 39 -8.23 12.26 11.86
CA ILE A 39 -8.57 11.11 11.01
C ILE A 39 -9.21 11.56 9.70
N GLY A 40 -10.06 12.60 9.72
CA GLY A 40 -10.69 13.12 8.51
C GLY A 40 -9.66 13.62 7.50
N GLU A 41 -8.66 14.36 7.99
CA GLU A 41 -7.56 14.86 7.18
C GLU A 41 -6.66 13.73 6.67
N ILE A 42 -6.32 12.76 7.51
CA ILE A 42 -5.55 11.57 7.13
C ILE A 42 -6.27 10.80 6.01
N CYS A 43 -7.57 10.53 6.18
CA CYS A 43 -8.38 9.84 5.18
C CYS A 43 -8.41 10.64 3.88
N LYS A 44 -8.67 11.96 3.93
CA LYS A 44 -8.70 12.81 2.73
C LYS A 44 -7.37 12.82 2.00
N PHE A 45 -6.25 12.88 2.72
CA PHE A 45 -4.91 12.84 2.13
C PHE A 45 -4.64 11.50 1.43
N ILE A 46 -4.91 10.38 2.10
CA ILE A 46 -4.68 9.03 1.56
C ILE A 46 -5.61 8.78 0.36
N LEU A 47 -6.89 9.11 0.45
CA LEU A 47 -7.85 8.96 -0.64
C LEU A 47 -7.45 9.78 -1.86
N GLY A 48 -6.86 10.97 -1.68
CA GLY A 48 -6.32 11.77 -2.78
C GLY A 48 -5.22 11.04 -3.57
N ILE A 49 -4.41 10.21 -2.89
CA ILE A 49 -3.41 9.36 -3.54
C ILE A 49 -4.07 8.10 -4.14
N GLN A 50 -4.95 7.44 -3.38
CA GLN A 50 -5.60 6.21 -3.81
C GLN A 50 -6.49 6.39 -5.05
N ASN A 51 -7.19 7.52 -5.16
CA ASN A 51 -8.00 7.81 -6.36
C ASN A 51 -7.18 7.95 -7.64
N ARG A 52 -5.85 8.20 -7.53
CA ARG A 52 -4.95 8.26 -8.70
C ARG A 52 -4.49 6.87 -9.14
N ILE A 53 -4.44 5.90 -8.22
CA ILE A 53 -3.98 4.53 -8.48
C ILE A 53 -5.15 3.58 -8.79
N LEU A 54 -6.35 3.83 -8.25
CA LEU A 54 -7.56 3.04 -8.47
C LEU A 54 -8.24 3.39 -9.80
N ARG A 55 -7.46 3.36 -10.90
CA ARG A 55 -7.97 3.50 -12.26
C ARG A 55 -8.09 2.12 -12.90
N PRO A 56 -9.12 1.84 -13.71
CA PRO A 56 -9.31 0.53 -14.34
C PRO A 56 -8.06 0.00 -15.06
N GLU A 57 -7.32 0.88 -15.74
CA GLU A 57 -6.08 0.54 -16.45
C GLU A 57 -4.94 0.01 -15.55
N TYR A 58 -5.05 0.18 -14.23
CA TYR A 58 -4.07 -0.28 -13.23
C TYR A 58 -4.59 -1.44 -12.38
N ILE A 59 -5.80 -1.94 -12.62
CA ILE A 59 -6.44 -2.98 -11.80
C ILE A 59 -6.53 -4.28 -12.61
N PRO A 60 -5.61 -5.24 -12.41
CA PRO A 60 -5.78 -6.57 -12.98
C PRO A 60 -6.87 -7.33 -12.22
N LEU A 61 -7.69 -8.09 -12.95
CA LEU A 61 -8.63 -9.05 -12.38
C LEU A 61 -8.05 -10.47 -12.49
N ALA A 62 -7.96 -11.15 -11.35
CA ALA A 62 -7.62 -12.58 -11.23
C ALA A 62 -8.16 -13.07 -9.87
N PRO A 63 -8.55 -14.36 -9.68
CA PRO A 63 -8.14 -15.55 -10.44
C PRO A 63 -9.27 -16.39 -11.07
N ALA A 64 -8.90 -17.26 -12.01
CA ALA A 64 -9.72 -18.40 -12.44
C ALA A 64 -9.48 -19.64 -11.56
N GLU A 65 -10.32 -20.67 -11.72
CA GLU A 65 -10.13 -21.94 -11.02
C GLU A 65 -8.81 -22.60 -11.41
N GLY A 66 -8.02 -23.02 -10.43
CA GLY A 66 -6.70 -23.64 -10.63
C GLY A 66 -5.52 -22.66 -10.68
N ASP A 67 -5.77 -21.34 -10.72
CA ASP A 67 -4.71 -20.34 -10.75
C ASP A 67 -4.00 -20.18 -9.40
N VAL A 68 -2.69 -19.91 -9.47
CA VAL A 68 -1.89 -19.44 -8.34
C VAL A 68 -1.46 -18.00 -8.60
N VAL A 69 -1.84 -17.09 -7.72
CA VAL A 69 -1.48 -15.67 -7.80
C VAL A 69 -0.43 -15.35 -6.75
N ILE A 70 0.72 -14.84 -7.18
CA ILE A 70 1.80 -14.37 -6.30
C ILE A 70 1.84 -12.85 -6.37
N LEU A 71 1.75 -12.21 -5.20
CA LEU A 71 1.64 -10.76 -5.06
C LEU A 71 2.84 -10.20 -4.30
N ASP A 72 3.45 -9.14 -4.82
CA ASP A 72 4.49 -8.38 -4.13
C ASP A 72 3.84 -7.34 -3.21
N ASN A 73 3.69 -7.69 -1.93
CA ASN A 73 3.02 -6.87 -0.92
C ASN A 73 3.65 -5.49 -0.68
N TYR A 74 4.91 -5.25 -1.07
CA TYR A 74 5.50 -3.92 -0.96
C TYR A 74 5.14 -3.00 -2.12
N ARG A 75 4.69 -3.56 -3.24
CA ARG A 75 4.52 -2.87 -4.52
C ARG A 75 3.09 -2.71 -4.97
N LEU A 76 2.17 -3.50 -4.43
CA LEU A 76 0.77 -3.48 -4.83
C LEU A 76 -0.19 -3.36 -3.64
N PHE A 77 -1.38 -2.89 -3.97
CA PHE A 77 -2.58 -2.98 -3.14
C PHE A 77 -3.50 -4.03 -3.76
N HIS A 78 -4.14 -4.86 -2.94
CA HIS A 78 -5.15 -5.80 -3.39
C HIS A 78 -6.33 -5.83 -2.43
N SER A 79 -7.50 -6.17 -2.97
CA SER A 79 -8.72 -6.36 -2.20
C SER A 79 -9.47 -7.57 -2.77
N ALA A 80 -10.17 -8.30 -1.92
CA ALA A 80 -11.20 -9.19 -2.41
C ALA A 80 -12.34 -8.36 -3.01
N VAL A 81 -12.86 -8.82 -4.15
CA VAL A 81 -14.13 -8.36 -4.70
C VAL A 81 -15.21 -9.38 -4.33
N ASP A 82 -16.46 -8.93 -4.29
CA ASP A 82 -17.58 -9.81 -4.00
C ASP A 82 -17.66 -10.97 -5.00
N HIS A 83 -18.05 -12.14 -4.48
CA HIS A 83 -18.32 -13.32 -5.27
C HIS A 83 -19.84 -13.53 -5.35
N LEU A 84 -20.37 -13.68 -6.56
CA LEU A 84 -21.80 -13.86 -6.76
C LEU A 84 -22.26 -15.20 -6.18
N LEU A 85 -23.33 -15.18 -5.39
CA LEU A 85 -23.87 -16.37 -4.72
C LEU A 85 -24.25 -17.49 -5.70
N GLU A 86 -24.67 -17.14 -6.91
CA GLU A 86 -25.04 -18.08 -7.98
C GLU A 86 -23.85 -18.89 -8.54
N LEU A 87 -22.62 -18.43 -8.32
CA LEU A 87 -21.39 -19.11 -8.75
C LEU A 87 -20.93 -20.19 -7.75
N GLY A 88 -21.64 -20.32 -6.63
CA GLY A 88 -21.35 -21.31 -5.59
C GLY A 88 -20.34 -20.83 -4.54
N SER A 89 -19.75 -21.78 -3.82
CA SER A 89 -18.78 -21.48 -2.77
C SER A 89 -17.40 -21.18 -3.36
N ARG A 90 -16.76 -20.10 -2.89
CA ARG A 90 -15.37 -19.77 -3.22
C ARG A 90 -14.44 -20.05 -2.04
N SER A 91 -13.42 -20.86 -2.25
CA SER A 91 -12.36 -21.13 -1.26
C SER A 91 -10.99 -20.83 -1.87
N MET A 92 -10.08 -20.27 -1.07
CA MET A 92 -8.72 -19.92 -1.47
C MET A 92 -7.75 -20.38 -0.39
N HIS A 93 -6.56 -20.84 -0.79
CA HIS A 93 -5.45 -21.08 0.13
C HIS A 93 -4.43 -19.94 0.01
N GLN A 94 -4.03 -19.35 1.14
CA GLN A 94 -3.07 -18.25 1.18
C GLN A 94 -1.85 -18.65 2.00
N ALA A 95 -0.67 -18.37 1.45
CA ALA A 95 0.60 -18.43 2.16
C ALA A 95 1.31 -17.08 2.05
N SER A 96 2.05 -16.71 3.10
CA SER A 96 2.83 -15.47 3.15
C SER A 96 4.31 -15.81 3.28
N ILE A 97 5.16 -15.10 2.53
CA ILE A 97 6.61 -15.24 2.57
C ILE A 97 7.17 -14.02 3.31
N GLY A 98 7.96 -14.27 4.36
CA GLY A 98 8.69 -13.20 5.05
C GLY A 98 9.93 -12.79 4.27
N ASP A 99 10.16 -11.49 4.13
CA ASP A 99 11.38 -10.95 3.53
C ASP A 99 12.41 -10.57 4.63
N SER A 100 13.68 -10.61 4.27
CA SER A 100 14.83 -10.24 5.10
C SER A 100 15.08 -8.73 5.14
N VAL A 101 14.54 -7.97 4.19
CA VAL A 101 14.77 -6.53 4.06
C VAL A 101 13.46 -5.75 4.23
N GLY A 102 13.45 -4.86 5.23
CA GLY A 102 12.35 -3.91 5.44
C GLY A 102 12.40 -2.70 4.49
N PRO A 103 11.27 -2.01 4.26
CA PRO A 103 11.22 -0.84 3.39
C PRO A 103 12.05 0.30 3.98
N LYS A 104 12.95 0.87 3.18
CA LYS A 104 13.76 2.05 3.55
C LYS A 104 13.21 3.29 2.87
N GLY A 105 12.94 4.33 3.66
CA GLY A 105 12.49 5.61 3.14
C GLY A 105 13.55 6.30 2.28
N PRO A 106 13.17 7.22 1.38
CA PRO A 106 14.13 7.99 0.57
C PRO A 106 14.97 8.98 1.39
N VAL A 107 14.56 9.25 2.63
CA VAL A 107 15.24 10.15 3.56
C VAL A 107 15.07 9.57 4.97
N LEU A 108 16.05 9.76 5.84
CA LEU A 108 15.93 9.40 7.25
C LEU A 108 14.77 10.15 7.91
N ILE A 109 13.99 9.45 8.73
CA ILE A 109 12.99 10.04 9.61
C ILE A 109 13.71 10.27 10.93
N ASP A 110 13.87 11.54 11.31
CA ASP A 110 14.39 11.90 12.63
C ASP A 110 13.26 11.66 13.65
N VAL A 111 13.16 10.42 14.11
CA VAL A 111 12.34 10.08 15.27
C VAL A 111 13.24 10.22 16.48
N SER A 112 13.22 11.41 17.09
CA SER A 112 13.70 11.57 18.46
C SER A 112 12.90 10.63 19.36
N THR A 113 13.51 9.50 19.73
CA THR A 113 12.99 8.59 20.77
C THR A 113 13.05 9.25 22.13
#